data_AF-A0A292RV24-F1
#
_entry.id   AF-A0A292RV24-F1
#
_cell.length_a   1.000
_cell.length_b   1.000
_cell.length_c   1.000
_cell.angle_alpha   90.00
_cell.angle_beta   90.00
_cell.angle_gamma   90.00
#
_symmetry.space_group_name_H-M   'P 1'
#
loop_
_entity.id
_entity.type
_entity.pdbx_description
1 polymer ?
#
loop_
_entity_poly.entity_id
_entity_poly.type
_entity_poly.pdbx_seq_one_letter_code
_entity_poly.pdbx_strand_id
1 'polypeptide(L)' 'MLSTFFAYPSEVWRIIYTTNIIEGLNRQFRQITKNKPSFTNDDSLRKMLYLASQKIVER' A
#
# COMPACT_ATOMS: atom_id res chain seq x y z
N MET A 1 -5.36 -19.78 -7.28
CA MET A 1 -4.53 -18.61 -6.89
C MET A 1 -3.03 -18.84 -7.12
N LEU A 2 -2.49 -20.04 -6.86
CA LEU A 2 -1.05 -20.33 -7.07
C LEU A 2 -0.66 -20.57 -8.55
N SER A 3 -1.57 -21.13 -9.37
CA SER A 3 -1.29 -21.44 -10.78
C SER A 3 -0.92 -20.21 -11.63
N THR A 4 -1.56 -19.07 -11.39
CA THR A 4 -1.24 -17.78 -12.04
C THR A 4 0.10 -17.20 -11.63
N PHE A 5 0.61 -17.56 -10.45
CA PHE A 5 1.90 -17.06 -9.97
C PHE A 5 3.05 -17.59 -10.84
N PHE A 6 2.99 -18.87 -11.20
CA PHE A 6 4.01 -19.53 -12.03
C PHE A 6 3.95 -19.12 -13.51
N ALA A 7 2.94 -18.37 -13.93
CA ALA A 7 2.85 -17.82 -15.29
C ALA A 7 3.73 -16.57 -15.47
N TYR A 8 4.21 -15.95 -14.39
CA TYR A 8 5.09 -14.79 -14.45
C TYR A 8 6.57 -15.19 -14.52
N PRO A 9 7.42 -14.37 -15.15
CA PRO A 9 8.86 -14.60 -15.19
C PRO A 9 9.50 -14.46 -13.78
N SER A 10 10.66 -15.08 -13.60
CA SER A 10 11.33 -15.25 -12.29
C SER A 10 11.63 -13.94 -11.55
N GLU A 11 11.82 -12.86 -12.31
CA GLU A 11 12.06 -11.50 -11.87
C GLU A 11 10.85 -10.94 -11.11
N VAL A 12 9.65 -11.30 -11.54
CA VAL A 12 8.39 -10.87 -10.92
C VAL A 12 8.12 -11.66 -9.65
N TRP A 13 8.53 -12.93 -9.57
CA TRP A 13 8.37 -13.73 -8.36
C TRP A 13 9.09 -13.11 -7.16
N ARG A 14 10.29 -12.58 -7.37
CA ARG A 14 11.02 -11.87 -6.31
C ARG A 14 10.21 -10.72 -5.74
N ILE A 15 9.55 -9.94 -6.61
CA ILE A 15 8.72 -8.80 -6.20
C ILE A 15 7.48 -9.28 -5.46
N ILE A 16 6.78 -10.31 -5.96
CA ILE A 16 5.56 -10.80 -5.32
C ILE A 16 5.86 -11.50 -3.98
N TYR A 17 6.93 -12.27 -3.89
CA TYR A 17 7.34 -12.93 -2.64
C TYR A 17 7.94 -11.97 -1.62
N THR A 18 8.46 -10.81 -2.04
CA THR A 18 8.92 -9.78 -1.11
C THR A 18 7.74 -8.89 -0.70
N THR A 19 6.98 -9.34 0.30
CA THR A 19 5.89 -8.56 0.91
C THR A 19 6.34 -7.22 1.50
N ASN A 20 7.66 -6.99 1.62
CA ASN A 20 8.31 -5.77 2.12
C ASN A 20 7.75 -4.47 1.52
N ILE A 21 7.41 -4.44 0.22
CA ILE A 21 6.88 -3.23 -0.42
C ILE A 21 5.48 -2.89 0.10
N ILE A 22 4.60 -3.89 0.14
CA ILE A 22 3.21 -3.73 0.59
C ILE A 22 3.17 -3.46 2.11
N GLU A 23 3.99 -4.15 2.89
CA GLU A 23 4.14 -3.91 4.33
C GLU A 23 4.70 -2.51 4.62
N GLY A 24 5.70 -2.07 3.84
CA GLY A 24 6.25 -0.72 3.92
C GLY A 24 5.20 0.35 3.64
N LEU A 25 4.38 0.17 2.61
CA LEU A 25 3.27 1.06 2.29
C LEU A 25 2.23 1.11 3.42
N ASN A 26 1.80 -0.06 3.90
CA ASN A 26 0.82 -0.18 5.00
C ASN A 26 1.35 0.46 6.30
N ARG A 27 2.64 0.32 6.59
CA ARG A 27 3.28 0.97 7.74
C ARG A 27 3.19 2.50 7.63
N GLN A 28 3.44 3.05 6.45
CA GLN A 28 3.34 4.50 6.21
C GLN A 28 1.91 5.00 6.36
N PHE A 29 0.93 4.29 5.80
CA PHE A 29 -0.49 4.64 6.00
C PHE A 29 -0.89 4.62 7.48
N ARG A 30 -0.48 3.60 8.24
CA ARG A 30 -0.74 3.53 9.69
C ARG A 30 -0.09 4.68 10.47
N GLN A 31 1.08 5.16 10.05
CA GLN A 31 1.71 6.32 10.68
C GLN A 31 0.89 7.60 10.45
N ILE A 32 0.39 7.79 9.23
CA ILE A 32 -0.39 8.97 8.83
C ILE A 32 -1.77 8.98 9.50
N THR A 33 -2.42 7.81 9.61
CA THR A 33 -3.74 7.70 10.23
C THR A 33 -3.69 7.61 11.76
N LYS A 34 -2.51 7.44 12.37
CA LYS A 34 -2.35 7.31 13.84
C LYS A 34 -3.00 8.44 14.64
N ASN A 35 -2.95 9.67 14.12
CA ASN A 35 -3.47 10.86 14.79
C ASN A 35 -4.96 11.14 14.47
N LYS A 36 -5.58 10.33 13.61
CA LYS A 36 -6.99 10.48 13.21
C LYS A 36 -7.72 9.14 13.32
N PRO A 37 -8.29 8.84 14.51
CA PRO A 37 -8.92 7.54 14.77
C PRO A 37 -10.30 7.38 14.10
N SER A 38 -10.93 8.48 13.66
CA SER A 38 -12.25 8.43 13.01
C SER A 38 -12.32 9.39 11.81
N PHE A 39 -13.07 8.96 10.81
CA PHE A 39 -13.33 9.68 9.56
C PHE A 39 -14.83 9.91 9.42
N THR A 40 -15.21 11.07 8.91
CA THR A 40 -16.62 11.47 8.78
C THR A 40 -17.35 10.68 7.69
N ASN A 41 -16.62 10.24 6.65
CA ASN A 41 -17.11 9.37 5.58
C ASN A 41 -15.94 8.63 4.92
N ASP A 42 -16.24 7.58 4.16
CA ASP A 42 -15.23 6.77 3.45
C ASP A 42 -14.45 7.59 2.41
N ASP A 43 -15.08 8.58 1.78
CA ASP A 43 -14.43 9.42 0.78
C ASP A 43 -13.34 10.32 1.39
N SER A 44 -13.52 10.79 2.63
CA SER A 44 -12.50 11.56 3.35
C SER A 44 -11.28 10.70 3.69
N LEU A 45 -11.49 9.42 4.01
CA LEU A 45 -10.41 8.46 4.20
C LEU A 45 -9.69 8.19 2.87
N ARG A 46 -10.43 7.92 1.80
CA ARG A 46 -9.85 7.69 0.45
C ARG A 46 -9.03 8.88 -0.02
N LYS A 47 -9.55 10.11 0.14
CA LYS A 47 -8.84 11.34 -0.21
C LYS A 47 -7.56 11.51 0.60
N MET A 48 -7.58 11.20 1.89
CA MET A 48 -6.38 11.25 2.73
C MET A 48 -5.33 10.22 2.28
N LEU A 49 -5.74 8.98 2.01
CA LEU A 49 -4.83 7.94 1.52
C LEU A 49 -4.24 8.27 0.14
N TYR A 50 -5.04 8.89 -0.74
CA TYR A 50 -4.56 9.38 -2.04
C TYR A 50 -3.47 10.44 -1.88
N LEU A 51 -3.73 11.47 -1.07
CA LEU A 51 -2.74 12.53 -0.80
C LEU A 51 -1.48 11.98 -0.11
N ALA A 52 -1.65 11.05 0.82
CA ALA A 52 -0.53 10.34 1.44
C ALA A 52 0.29 9.58 0.39
N SER A 53 -0.36 8.90 -0.54
CA SER A 53 0.31 8.15 -1.62
C SER A 53 1.11 9.09 -2.52
N GLN A 54 0.54 10.22 -2.93
CA GLN A 54 1.28 11.22 -3.72
C GLN A 54 2.53 11.71 -2.99
N LYS A 55 2.41 12.01 -1.69
CA LYS A 55 3.53 12.48 -0.88
C LYS A 55 4.63 11.42 -0.66
N ILE A 56 4.27 10.14 -0.70
CA ILE A 56 5.23 9.02 -0.62
C ILE A 56 5.97 8.87 -1.95
N VAL A 57 5.29 9.08 -3.08
CA VAL A 57 5.87 8.97 -4.42
C VAL A 57 6.74 10.18 -4.81
N GLU A 58 6.39 11.38 -4.34
CA GLU A 58 7.19 12.60 -4.56
C GLU A 58 8.52 12.62 -3.79
N ARG A 59 8.73 11.68 -2.87
CA ARG A 59 9.89 11.61 -1.97
C ARG A 59 10.94 10.65 -2.51
#